data_AF-A0A0F8YUH0-F1
#
_entry.id   AF-A0A0F8YUH0-F1
#
_cell.length_a   1.000
_cell.length_b   1.000
_cell.length_c   1.000
_cell.angle_alpha   90.00
_cell.angle_beta   90.00
_cell.angle_gamma   90.00
#
_symmetry.space_group_name_H-M   'P 1'
#
loop_
_entity.id
_entity.type
_entity.pdbx_description
1 polymer ?
#
loop_
_entity_poly.entity_id
_entity_poly.type
_entity_poly.pdbx_seq_one_letter_code
_entity_poly.pdbx_strand_id
1 'polypeptide(L)'
;MKHFLIFLILASQCFGVHIIINSFNSGELTPLLEGRTDVGKYYSGCRTLENFIVLSQGAATRRPGLKFITEVKDSTVKTRLLSFEFSITQAYTIEAGNLYFRFYKDGGQILTGGGATYEISSPYLTADLFELQYIQSADTMYIVHPEYAPRTLTRTDHNAWTLALIASERGLLLLWN
;
A
#
# COMPACT_ATOMS: atom_id res chain seq x y z
N MET A 1 -52.68 -30.01 -52.66
CA MET A 1 -51.75 -30.53 -51.63
C MET A 1 -50.66 -29.49 -51.37
N LYS A 2 -50.80 -28.66 -50.34
CA LYS A 2 -49.69 -27.91 -49.73
C LYS A 2 -49.99 -27.76 -48.24
N HIS A 3 -49.32 -28.56 -47.42
CA HIS A 3 -49.29 -28.42 -45.96
C HIS A 3 -48.41 -27.23 -45.60
N PHE A 4 -48.95 -26.24 -44.90
CA PHE A 4 -48.18 -25.16 -44.30
C PHE A 4 -48.22 -25.35 -42.79
N LEU A 5 -47.14 -25.91 -42.26
CA LEU A 5 -46.94 -26.17 -40.84
C LEU A 5 -46.45 -24.86 -40.19
N ILE A 6 -47.30 -24.21 -39.41
CA ILE A 6 -46.93 -23.04 -38.59
C ILE A 6 -46.17 -23.55 -37.37
N PHE A 7 -44.84 -23.42 -37.39
CA PHE A 7 -43.99 -23.62 -36.21
C PHE A 7 -44.06 -22.37 -35.34
N LEU A 8 -44.86 -22.43 -34.27
CA LEU A 8 -44.92 -21.43 -33.23
C LEU A 8 -43.60 -21.48 -32.43
N ILE A 9 -42.67 -20.57 -32.74
CA ILE A 9 -41.45 -20.37 -31.95
C ILE A 9 -41.88 -19.68 -30.64
N LEU A 10 -42.11 -20.48 -29.60
CA LEU A 10 -42.15 -20.02 -28.22
C LEU A 10 -40.73 -19.59 -27.83
N ALA A 11 -40.36 -18.36 -28.18
CA ALA A 11 -39.25 -17.68 -27.54
C ALA A 11 -39.65 -17.47 -26.07
N SER A 12 -39.21 -18.38 -25.20
CA SER A 12 -39.24 -18.20 -23.76
C SER A 12 -38.45 -16.94 -23.44
N GLN A 13 -39.14 -15.81 -23.32
CA GLN A 13 -38.54 -14.59 -22.77
C GLN A 13 -38.20 -14.91 -21.31
N CYS A 14 -36.93 -15.17 -21.05
CA CYS A 14 -36.37 -15.14 -19.71
C CYS A 14 -36.55 -13.71 -19.21
N PHE A 15 -37.67 -13.44 -18.52
CA PHE A 15 -37.87 -12.22 -17.77
C PHE A 15 -36.87 -12.26 -16.62
N GLY A 16 -35.67 -11.72 -16.86
CA GLY A 16 -34.74 -11.41 -15.80
C GLY A 16 -35.40 -10.38 -14.90
N VAL A 17 -35.88 -10.81 -13.73
CA VAL A 17 -36.35 -9.88 -12.69
C VAL A 17 -35.14 -9.05 -12.29
N HIS A 18 -35.11 -7.80 -12.74
CA HIS A 18 -34.12 -6.84 -12.29
C HIS A 18 -34.47 -6.48 -10.85
N ILE A 19 -33.82 -7.16 -9.91
CA ILE A 19 -33.96 -6.87 -8.49
C ILE A 19 -33.35 -5.48 -8.27
N ILE A 20 -34.18 -4.52 -7.87
CA ILE A 20 -33.72 -3.18 -7.54
C ILE A 20 -32.92 -3.26 -6.24
N ILE A 21 -31.63 -2.93 -6.31
CA ILE A 21 -30.76 -2.82 -5.14
C ILE A 21 -30.81 -1.36 -4.70
N ASN A 22 -31.47 -1.10 -3.57
CA ASN A 22 -31.67 0.26 -3.08
C ASN A 22 -30.39 0.87 -2.47
N SER A 23 -29.47 0.03 -1.97
CA SER A 23 -28.20 0.50 -1.41
C SER A 23 -27.13 -0.59 -1.45
N PHE A 24 -25.91 -0.20 -1.81
CA PHE A 24 -24.72 -1.04 -1.76
C PHE A 24 -23.66 -0.38 -0.88
N ASN A 25 -23.72 -0.61 0.43
CA ASN A 25 -22.86 0.05 1.43
C ASN A 25 -22.11 -0.91 2.36
N SER A 26 -22.31 -2.23 2.25
CA SER A 26 -21.67 -3.23 3.11
C SER A 26 -20.41 -3.86 2.53
N GLY A 27 -20.17 -3.70 1.22
CA GLY A 27 -18.98 -4.24 0.54
C GLY A 27 -18.94 -5.76 0.49
N GLU A 28 -17.74 -6.33 0.57
CA GLU A 28 -17.54 -7.78 0.52
C GLU A 28 -17.99 -8.45 1.81
N LEU A 29 -18.92 -9.39 1.70
CA LEU A 29 -19.40 -10.19 2.82
C LEU A 29 -18.48 -11.39 3.03
N THR A 30 -18.18 -11.71 4.28
CA THR A 30 -17.44 -12.94 4.62
C THR A 30 -18.20 -14.17 4.14
N PRO A 31 -17.53 -15.23 3.66
CA PRO A 31 -18.18 -16.48 3.25
C PRO A 31 -19.08 -17.09 4.32
N LEU A 32 -18.78 -16.87 5.60
CA LEU A 32 -19.61 -17.36 6.71
C LEU A 32 -20.98 -16.66 6.84
N LEU A 33 -21.17 -15.51 6.17
CA LEU A 33 -22.43 -14.78 6.14
C LEU A 33 -23.29 -15.13 4.91
N GLU A 34 -22.85 -16.03 4.04
CA GLU A 34 -23.56 -16.37 2.78
C GLU A 34 -24.97 -16.94 3.01
N GLY A 35 -25.24 -17.56 4.17
CA GLY A 35 -26.57 -18.07 4.52
C GLY A 35 -27.39 -17.18 5.46
N ARG A 36 -26.83 -16.06 5.93
CA ARG A 36 -27.41 -15.21 6.99
C ARG A 36 -28.29 -14.10 6.42
N THR A 37 -29.40 -14.49 5.78
CA THR A 37 -30.38 -13.56 5.17
C THR A 37 -31.13 -12.70 6.20
N ASP A 38 -31.03 -13.04 7.48
CA ASP A 38 -31.56 -12.30 8.63
C ASP A 38 -30.78 -10.99 8.89
N VAL A 39 -29.51 -10.93 8.50
CA VAL A 39 -28.66 -9.77 8.74
C VAL A 39 -29.00 -8.69 7.73
N GLY A 40 -29.41 -7.51 8.20
CA GLY A 40 -29.79 -6.41 7.29
C GLY A 40 -28.72 -6.02 6.26
N LYS A 41 -27.43 -6.21 6.58
CA LYS A 41 -26.29 -5.97 5.67
C LYS A 41 -26.18 -6.99 4.52
N TYR A 42 -26.84 -8.14 4.64
CA TYR A 42 -26.81 -9.20 3.62
C TYR A 42 -27.29 -8.68 2.25
N TYR A 43 -28.30 -7.82 2.25
CA TYR A 43 -28.89 -7.26 1.04
C TYR A 43 -28.12 -6.07 0.45
N SER A 44 -27.14 -5.51 1.18
CA SER A 44 -26.39 -4.32 0.75
C SER A 44 -24.89 -4.58 0.51
N GLY A 45 -24.49 -5.85 0.42
CA GLY A 45 -23.13 -6.29 0.12
C GLY A 45 -23.06 -7.28 -1.05
N CYS A 46 -21.87 -7.78 -1.35
CA CYS A 46 -21.66 -8.81 -2.38
C CYS A 46 -20.70 -9.90 -1.87
N ARG A 47 -20.69 -11.04 -2.56
CA ARG A 47 -19.79 -12.16 -2.25
C ARG A 47 -18.32 -11.86 -2.57
N THR A 48 -18.03 -11.02 -3.56
CA THR A 48 -16.66 -10.73 -4.01
C THR A 48 -16.58 -9.29 -4.52
N LEU A 49 -15.68 -8.49 -3.97
CA LEU A 49 -15.47 -7.09 -4.33
C LEU A 49 -13.98 -6.79 -4.55
N GLU A 50 -13.48 -7.00 -5.77
CA GLU A 50 -12.07 -6.77 -6.09
C GLU A 50 -11.86 -5.42 -6.78
N ASN A 51 -10.90 -4.63 -6.29
CA ASN A 51 -10.52 -3.33 -6.89
C ASN A 51 -11.64 -2.28 -6.93
N PHE A 52 -12.58 -2.32 -5.98
CA PHE A 52 -13.59 -1.27 -5.78
C PHE A 52 -13.52 -0.67 -4.38
N ILE A 53 -13.99 0.57 -4.26
CA ILE A 53 -14.25 1.30 -3.02
C ILE A 53 -15.76 1.52 -2.94
N VAL A 54 -16.36 1.08 -1.85
CA VAL A 54 -17.79 1.29 -1.59
C VAL A 54 -18.01 2.70 -1.05
N LEU A 55 -18.98 3.40 -1.63
CA LEU A 55 -19.40 4.73 -1.23
C LEU A 55 -20.56 4.63 -0.22
N SER A 56 -20.59 5.53 0.76
CA SER A 56 -21.65 5.56 1.77
C SER A 56 -23.05 5.81 1.17
N GLN A 57 -23.12 6.44 -0.01
CA GLN A 57 -24.35 6.69 -0.76
C GLN A 57 -24.95 5.42 -1.40
N GLY A 58 -24.29 4.27 -1.31
CA GLY A 58 -24.82 3.00 -1.80
C GLY A 58 -24.39 2.63 -3.21
N ALA A 59 -23.28 3.19 -3.69
CA ALA A 59 -22.65 2.82 -4.96
C ALA A 59 -21.23 2.29 -4.72
N ALA A 60 -20.62 1.66 -5.74
CA ALA A 60 -19.21 1.29 -5.72
C ALA A 60 -18.47 2.03 -6.84
N THR A 61 -17.29 2.56 -6.55
CA THR A 61 -16.39 3.15 -7.54
C THR A 61 -15.13 2.31 -7.65
N ARG A 62 -14.45 2.33 -8.80
CA ARG A 62 -13.17 1.63 -8.96
C ARG A 62 -12.12 2.27 -8.05
N ARG A 63 -11.23 1.44 -7.47
CA ARG A 63 -10.08 1.94 -6.72
C ARG A 63 -9.24 2.84 -7.64
N PRO A 64 -8.80 4.03 -7.17
CA PRO A 64 -7.88 4.87 -7.94
C PRO A 64 -6.67 4.05 -8.41
N GLY A 65 -6.28 4.27 -9.66
CA GLY A 65 -5.11 3.61 -10.24
C GLY A 65 -3.81 3.98 -9.53
N LEU A 66 -2.76 3.21 -9.76
CA LEU A 66 -1.41 3.53 -9.31
C LEU A 66 -0.75 4.47 -10.34
N LYS A 67 -0.04 5.49 -9.85
CA LYS A 67 0.80 6.36 -10.68
C LYS A 67 2.22 5.79 -10.68
N PHE A 68 2.78 5.53 -11.86
CA PHE A 68 4.20 5.25 -11.99
C PHE A 68 5.01 6.53 -11.73
N ILE A 69 5.96 6.47 -10.79
CA ILE A 69 6.83 7.60 -10.45
C ILE A 69 8.18 7.40 -11.12
N THR A 70 8.86 6.31 -10.78
CA THR A 70 10.17 5.96 -11.31
C THR A 70 10.45 4.48 -11.08
N GLU A 71 11.44 3.96 -11.79
CA GLU A 71 11.99 2.64 -11.55
C GLU A 71 13.01 2.69 -10.39
N VAL A 72 13.19 1.55 -9.70
CA VAL A 72 14.22 1.39 -8.67
C VAL A 72 15.61 1.50 -9.33
N LYS A 73 16.67 1.77 -8.56
CA LYS A 73 18.04 1.87 -9.13
C LYS A 73 18.44 0.67 -9.99
N ASP A 74 18.13 -0.53 -9.51
CA ASP A 74 18.43 -1.80 -10.16
C ASP A 74 17.27 -2.76 -9.93
N SER A 75 16.44 -2.95 -10.95
CA SER A 75 15.27 -3.82 -10.90
C SER A 75 15.60 -5.31 -10.84
N THR A 76 16.88 -5.70 -10.97
CA THR A 76 17.31 -7.09 -10.77
C THR A 76 17.39 -7.46 -9.29
N VAL A 77 17.47 -6.45 -8.41
CA VAL A 77 17.70 -6.58 -6.98
C VAL A 77 16.45 -6.15 -6.22
N LYS A 78 16.09 -6.88 -5.16
CA LYS A 78 14.96 -6.51 -4.31
C LYS A 78 15.27 -5.25 -3.52
N THR A 79 14.29 -4.36 -3.43
CA THR A 79 14.33 -3.14 -2.60
C THR A 79 13.11 -3.09 -1.68
N ARG A 80 13.22 -2.35 -0.58
CA ARG A 80 12.12 -2.19 0.40
C ARG A 80 11.76 -0.72 0.52
N LEU A 81 10.47 -0.42 0.60
CA LEU A 81 9.98 0.92 0.89
C LEU A 81 9.78 1.09 2.41
N LEU A 82 10.30 2.19 2.96
CA LEU A 82 10.10 2.60 4.34
C LEU A 82 9.29 3.90 4.35
N SER A 83 8.29 3.98 5.21
CA SER A 83 7.45 5.17 5.40
C SER A 83 8.05 6.11 6.45
N PHE A 84 8.20 7.38 6.11
CA PHE A 84 8.60 8.42 7.06
C PHE A 84 7.60 9.57 7.02
N GLU A 85 6.93 9.85 8.15
CA GLU A 85 5.92 10.90 8.23
C GLU A 85 6.28 11.87 9.35
N PHE A 86 6.68 13.08 8.99
CA PHE A 86 6.86 14.16 9.97
C PHE A 86 5.55 14.88 10.26
N SER A 87 4.73 15.10 9.21
CA SER A 87 3.42 15.74 9.30
C SER A 87 2.56 15.38 8.09
N ILE A 88 1.29 15.78 8.11
CA ILE A 88 0.35 15.62 6.98
C ILE A 88 0.81 16.31 5.69
N THR A 89 1.73 17.27 5.75
CA THR A 89 2.31 17.96 4.58
C THR A 89 3.71 17.48 4.21
N GLN A 90 4.37 16.78 5.14
CA GLN A 90 5.74 16.31 5.02
C GLN A 90 5.79 14.80 5.27
N ALA A 91 5.25 14.05 4.30
CA ALA A 91 5.34 12.61 4.22
C ALA A 91 6.34 12.21 3.12
N TYR A 92 7.21 11.27 3.45
CA TYR A 92 8.28 10.77 2.60
C TYR A 92 8.17 9.26 2.47
N THR A 93 8.48 8.77 1.27
CA THR A 93 8.74 7.35 1.04
C THR A 93 10.23 7.19 0.80
N ILE A 94 10.84 6.24 1.49
CA ILE A 94 12.28 5.96 1.42
C ILE A 94 12.44 4.63 0.70
N GLU A 95 13.15 4.61 -0.41
CA GLU A 95 13.58 3.37 -1.06
C GLU A 95 14.89 2.93 -0.41
N ALA A 96 14.81 1.83 0.32
CA ALA A 96 15.97 1.11 0.81
C ALA A 96 16.41 0.07 -0.21
N GLY A 97 17.61 0.25 -0.77
CA GLY A 97 18.23 -0.70 -1.69
C GLY A 97 19.60 -1.14 -1.20
N ASN A 98 20.36 -1.81 -2.09
CA ASN A 98 21.66 -2.36 -1.73
C ASN A 98 22.67 -1.25 -1.43
N LEU A 99 22.97 -1.01 -0.15
CA LEU A 99 23.91 0.00 0.32
C LEU A 99 23.53 1.46 0.04
N TYR A 100 22.25 1.73 -0.26
CA TYR A 100 21.77 3.09 -0.50
C TYR A 100 20.35 3.31 0.01
N PHE A 101 20.03 4.56 0.36
CA PHE A 101 18.67 5.07 0.55
C PHE A 101 18.37 6.21 -0.42
N ARG A 102 17.19 6.16 -1.05
CA ARG A 102 16.64 7.22 -1.92
C ARG A 102 15.32 7.72 -1.36
N PHE A 103 14.97 8.96 -1.71
CA PHE A 103 13.85 9.65 -1.08
C PHE A 103 12.84 10.15 -2.11
N TYR A 104 11.57 10.09 -1.71
CA TYR A 104 10.42 10.49 -2.51
C TYR A 104 9.47 11.35 -1.67
N LYS A 105 8.92 12.39 -2.30
CA LYS A 105 7.92 13.27 -1.69
C LYS A 105 6.95 13.73 -2.78
N ASP A 106 5.69 13.98 -2.41
CA ASP A 106 4.67 14.58 -3.30
C ASP A 106 4.50 13.85 -4.64
N GLY A 107 4.73 12.53 -4.65
CA GLY A 107 4.62 11.71 -5.86
C GLY A 107 5.76 11.89 -6.87
N GLY A 108 6.93 12.39 -6.42
CA GLY A 108 8.15 12.54 -7.20
C GLY A 108 9.41 12.12 -6.44
N GLN A 109 10.48 11.86 -7.17
CA GLN A 109 11.81 11.56 -6.62
C GLN A 109 12.53 12.85 -6.25
N ILE A 110 13.21 12.86 -5.10
CA ILE A 110 14.02 14.02 -4.68
C ILE A 110 15.29 14.07 -5.53
N LEU A 111 15.59 15.25 -6.07
CA LEU A 111 16.78 15.52 -6.88
C LEU A 111 17.71 16.48 -6.15
N THR A 112 19.00 16.34 -6.43
CA THR A 112 20.02 17.33 -6.09
C THR A 112 19.92 18.55 -7.00
N GLY A 113 20.58 19.66 -6.64
CA GLY A 113 20.58 20.89 -7.44
C GLY A 113 21.09 20.75 -8.88
N GLY A 114 21.77 19.64 -9.21
CA GLY A 114 22.21 19.30 -10.57
C GLY A 114 21.28 18.36 -11.35
N GLY A 115 20.10 18.03 -10.81
CA GLY A 115 19.15 17.11 -11.45
C GLY A 115 19.45 15.62 -11.26
N ALA A 116 20.54 15.26 -10.58
CA ALA A 116 20.82 13.88 -10.20
C ALA A 116 19.97 13.45 -9.00
N THR A 117 19.56 12.18 -8.94
CA THR A 117 18.82 11.59 -7.82
C THR A 117 19.53 11.83 -6.49
N TYR A 118 18.79 12.31 -5.49
CA TYR A 118 19.29 12.41 -4.12
C TYR A 118 19.34 11.03 -3.47
N GLU A 119 20.53 10.63 -3.04
CA GLU A 119 20.83 9.31 -2.47
C GLU A 119 21.82 9.47 -1.31
N ILE A 120 21.62 8.69 -0.25
CA ILE A 120 22.60 8.56 0.84
C ILE A 120 23.10 7.12 0.92
N SER A 121 24.34 6.94 1.37
CA SER A 121 24.90 5.60 1.60
C SER A 121 24.27 4.94 2.84
N SER A 122 24.02 3.63 2.74
CA SER A 122 23.56 2.81 3.86
C SER A 122 24.48 1.57 3.99
N PRO A 123 24.58 0.96 5.17
CA PRO A 123 25.38 -0.26 5.35
C PRO A 123 24.62 -1.53 4.98
N TYR A 124 23.31 -1.45 4.70
CA TYR A 124 22.44 -2.61 4.63
C TYR A 124 22.51 -3.27 3.25
N LEU A 125 22.76 -4.58 3.24
CA LEU A 125 22.70 -5.39 2.03
C LEU A 125 21.26 -5.72 1.68
N THR A 126 21.02 -6.02 0.39
CA THR A 126 19.70 -6.43 -0.11
C THR A 126 19.05 -7.56 0.68
N ALA A 127 19.84 -8.54 1.13
CA ALA A 127 19.34 -9.70 1.86
C ALA A 127 18.64 -9.30 3.17
N ASP A 128 19.12 -8.24 3.79
CA ASP A 128 18.76 -7.87 5.17
C ASP A 128 17.66 -6.79 5.21
N LEU A 129 17.34 -6.19 4.06
CA LEU A 129 16.39 -5.08 3.97
C LEU A 129 15.01 -5.42 4.52
N PHE A 130 14.52 -6.64 4.33
CA PHE A 130 13.20 -7.07 4.79
C PHE A 130 13.15 -7.40 6.28
N GLU A 131 14.30 -7.61 6.91
CA GLU A 131 14.40 -7.88 8.34
C GLU A 131 14.56 -6.60 9.17
N LEU A 132 14.93 -5.49 8.54
CA LEU A 132 15.01 -4.18 9.19
C LEU A 132 13.72 -3.84 9.95
N GLN A 133 13.86 -3.58 11.24
CA GLN A 133 12.80 -3.00 12.06
C GLN A 133 13.07 -1.51 12.19
N TYR A 134 12.01 -0.72 12.12
CA TYR A 134 12.13 0.73 12.25
C TYR A 134 10.97 1.32 13.03
N ILE A 135 11.27 2.38 13.76
CA ILE A 135 10.27 3.21 14.42
C ILE A 135 10.67 4.67 14.24
N GLN A 136 9.68 5.54 14.05
CA GLN A 136 9.89 6.96 13.85
C GLN A 136 9.37 7.75 15.05
N SER A 137 10.10 8.82 15.37
CA SER A 137 9.75 9.82 16.35
C SER A 137 10.14 11.19 15.80
N ALA A 138 9.14 12.00 15.43
CA ALA A 138 9.32 13.30 14.80
C ALA A 138 10.31 13.26 13.61
N ASP A 139 11.42 13.99 13.68
CA ASP A 139 12.42 14.07 12.60
C ASP A 139 13.44 12.93 12.59
N THR A 140 13.34 11.97 13.52
CA THR A 140 14.29 10.87 13.68
C THR A 140 13.61 9.52 13.50
N MET A 141 14.16 8.69 12.61
CA MET A 141 13.80 7.29 12.47
C MET A 141 14.93 6.40 13.01
N TYR A 142 14.58 5.50 13.91
CA TYR A 142 15.46 4.49 14.45
C TYR A 142 15.33 3.23 13.61
N ILE A 143 16.47 2.69 13.16
CA ILE A 143 16.54 1.49 12.33
C ILE A 143 17.44 0.48 13.05
N VAL A 144 16.94 -0.75 13.21
CA VAL A 144 17.64 -1.83 13.90
C VAL A 144 17.60 -3.12 13.11
N HIS A 145 18.68 -3.89 13.22
CA HIS A 145 18.84 -5.23 12.65
C HIS A 145 19.71 -6.05 13.61
N PRO A 146 19.53 -7.38 13.72
CA PRO A 146 20.38 -8.21 14.57
C PRO A 146 21.89 -8.13 14.23
N GLU A 147 22.22 -8.05 12.94
CA GLU A 147 23.61 -8.08 12.45
C GLU A 147 24.26 -6.70 12.26
N TYR A 148 23.49 -5.62 12.31
CA TYR A 148 24.01 -4.25 12.10
C TYR A 148 23.85 -3.43 13.38
N ALA A 149 24.85 -2.61 13.67
CA ALA A 149 24.76 -1.66 14.76
C ALA A 149 23.54 -0.71 14.54
N PRO A 150 22.71 -0.46 15.57
CA PRO A 150 21.56 0.44 15.50
C PRO A 150 21.92 1.83 14.95
N ARG A 151 21.07 2.36 14.07
CA ARG A 151 21.29 3.63 13.39
C ARG A 151 20.08 4.55 13.48
N THR A 152 20.35 5.85 13.51
CA THR A 152 19.35 6.90 13.38
C THR A 152 19.45 7.54 12.02
N LEU A 153 18.29 7.62 11.36
CA LEU A 153 18.09 8.38 10.15
C LEU A 153 17.37 9.68 10.55
N THR A 154 18.07 10.80 10.44
CA THR A 154 17.53 12.12 10.81
C THR A 154 17.33 12.98 9.56
N ARG A 155 16.20 13.69 9.53
CA ARG A 155 15.87 14.65 8.48
C ARG A 155 16.12 16.07 8.99
N THR A 156 16.95 16.84 8.28
CA THR A 156 17.14 18.28 8.57
C THR A 156 16.46 19.18 7.54
N ASP A 157 16.36 18.71 6.30
CA ASP A 157 15.61 19.37 5.22
C ASP A 157 15.07 18.30 4.23
N HIS A 158 14.33 18.72 3.22
CA HIS A 158 13.81 17.88 2.15
C HIS A 158 14.89 17.06 1.45
N ASN A 159 16.03 17.68 1.16
CA ASN A 159 17.19 17.08 0.50
C ASN A 159 18.40 16.93 1.44
N ALA A 160 18.17 16.88 2.75
CA ALA A 160 19.22 16.74 3.75
C ALA A 160 18.83 15.69 4.78
N TRP A 161 19.41 14.50 4.60
CA TRP A 161 19.22 13.31 5.40
C TRP A 161 20.57 12.79 5.85
N THR A 162 20.64 12.37 7.12
CA THR A 162 21.87 11.82 7.69
C THR A 162 21.58 10.50 8.38
N LEU A 163 22.33 9.47 8.00
CA LEU A 163 22.31 8.16 8.64
C LEU A 163 23.53 8.04 9.56
N ALA A 164 23.30 8.05 10.87
CA ALA A 164 24.35 7.96 11.88
C ALA A 164 24.19 6.71 12.73
N LEU A 165 25.30 6.24 13.32
CA LEU A 165 25.23 5.25 14.40
C LEU A 165 24.60 5.90 15.62
N ILE A 166 23.75 5.15 16.33
CA ILE A 166 23.27 5.58 17.63
C ILE A 166 24.47 5.56 18.57
N ALA A 167 24.85 6.72 19.10
CA ALA A 167 25.88 6.80 20.12
C ALA A 167 25.40 6.03 21.35
N SER A 168 26.14 5.02 21.80
CA SER A 168 25.87 4.45 23.12
C SER A 168 26.33 5.46 24.16
N GLU A 169 25.40 6.29 24.63
CA GLU A 169 25.65 7.09 25.83
C GLU A 169 25.86 6.09 26.97
N ARG A 170 27.05 6.08 27.56
CA ARG A 170 27.42 5.17 28.64
C ARG A 170 26.46 5.33 29.82
N GLY A 171 25.49 4.44 29.89
CA GLY A 171 24.66 4.15 31.05
C GLY A 171 24.13 2.74 30.91
N LEU A 172 24.61 1.84 31.77
CA LEU A 172 24.19 0.45 31.89
C LEU A 172 22.65 0.31 31.88
N LEU A 173 22.07 -0.11 30.76
CA LEU A 173 20.71 -0.66 30.71
C LEU A 173 20.76 -2.03 30.03
N LEU A 174 21.08 -3.01 30.87
CA LEU A 174 20.70 -4.40 30.69
C LEU A 174 19.17 -4.47 30.64
N LEU A 175 18.61 -4.67 29.45
CA LEU A 175 17.26 -5.23 29.29
C LEU A 175 17.31 -6.35 28.24
N TRP A 176 18.04 -7.40 28.60
CA TRP A 176 17.79 -8.78 28.18
C TRP A 176 18.11 -9.68 29.38
N ASN A 177 17.10 -9.93 30.20
CA ASN A 177 16.80 -11.28 30.66
C ASN A 177 15.46 -11.66 30.04
#